data_AF-V9L239-F1
#
_entry.id   AF-V9L239-F1
#
_cell.length_a   1.000
_cell.length_b   1.000
_cell.length_c   1.000
_cell.angle_alpha   90.00
_cell.angle_beta   90.00
_cell.angle_gamma   90.00
#
_symmetry.space_group_name_H-M   'P 1'
#
loop_
_entity.id
_entity.type
_entity.pdbx_description
1 polymer ?
#
loop_
_entity_poly.entity_id
_entity_poly.type
_entity_poly.pdbx_seq_one_letter_code
_entity_poly.pdbx_strand_id
1 'polypeptide(L)'
;MEKRRATWQICVERTLAVIKPDSMDKAEEILDVIVRSGFTVIQRRKLHLSPEQCSDFYAEHYGKMYFPSLTAFMSSGPIIAMVLARDQAISYWRELMGPKNSEKAKLTQPDSLRALYGTDDLRNAVHGSESFLLAEKEIQFMFPGTVVEPTPTDRAAHDYLSRYVNPTLLTGLTQLCKQKPADPPTWLSQWLIANNPNKPVVQEVPVSREGAKPRPGSSETC
;
A
#
# COMPACT_ATOMS: atom_id res chain seq x y z
N MET A 1 25.60 24.23 -28.23
CA MET A 1 25.14 22.86 -27.93
C MET A 1 25.33 22.63 -26.43
N GLU A 2 24.27 22.83 -25.66
CA GLU A 2 24.26 22.72 -24.19
C GLU A 2 24.43 21.25 -23.80
N LYS A 3 25.51 20.91 -23.09
CA LYS A 3 25.69 19.57 -22.50
C LYS A 3 24.62 19.40 -21.42
N ARG A 4 23.68 18.48 -21.61
CA ARG A 4 22.77 18.05 -20.55
C ARG A 4 23.62 17.58 -19.37
N ARG A 5 23.65 18.34 -18.27
CA ARG A 5 24.22 17.87 -17.00
C ARG A 5 23.36 16.71 -16.55
N ALA A 6 23.92 15.50 -16.57
CA ALA A 6 23.32 14.37 -15.87
C ALA A 6 23.27 14.75 -14.38
N THR A 7 22.06 14.98 -13.88
CA THR A 7 21.80 15.08 -12.45
C THR A 7 21.95 13.68 -11.89
N TRP A 8 23.08 13.43 -11.22
CA TRP A 8 23.31 12.19 -10.48
C TRP A 8 22.32 12.17 -9.31
N GLN A 9 21.16 11.57 -9.53
CA GLN A 9 20.17 11.37 -8.48
C GLN A 9 20.61 10.14 -7.70
N ILE A 10 21.19 10.34 -6.52
CA ILE A 10 21.50 9.27 -5.58
C ILE A 10 20.15 8.75 -5.06
N CYS A 11 19.69 7.63 -5.60
CA CYS A 11 18.46 6.99 -5.14
C CYS A 11 18.78 6.13 -3.91
N VAL A 12 18.38 6.60 -2.74
CA VAL A 12 18.53 5.86 -1.48
C VAL A 12 17.37 4.87 -1.35
N GLU A 13 17.68 3.59 -1.14
CA GLU A 13 16.68 2.53 -0.98
C GLU A 13 15.77 2.81 0.22
N ARG A 14 14.49 2.45 0.09
CA ARG A 14 13.49 2.58 1.15
C ARG A 14 12.82 1.26 1.45
N THR A 15 12.44 1.07 2.72
CA THR A 15 11.69 -0.09 3.20
C THR A 15 10.53 0.36 4.09
N LEU A 16 9.45 -0.43 4.13
CA LEU A 16 8.48 -0.30 5.20
C LEU A 16 9.08 -0.91 6.48
N ALA A 17 8.88 -0.22 7.60
CA ALA A 17 9.05 -0.77 8.93
C ALA A 17 7.77 -0.55 9.73
N VAL A 18 7.36 -1.56 10.51
CA VAL A 18 6.19 -1.48 11.38
C VAL A 18 6.58 -1.95 12.77
N ILE A 19 6.27 -1.14 13.78
CA ILE A 19 6.24 -1.57 15.20
C ILE A 19 4.82 -2.07 15.46
N LYS A 20 4.74 -3.33 15.89
CA LYS A 20 3.49 -4.09 16.07
C LYS A 20 2.84 -3.78 17.43
N PRO A 21 1.57 -4.20 17.65
CA PRO A 21 0.83 -3.87 18.87
C PRO A 21 1.49 -4.34 20.17
N ASP A 22 2.25 -5.45 20.12
CA ASP A 22 2.94 -6.07 21.25
C ASP A 22 4.16 -5.30 21.75
N SER A 23 4.65 -4.30 21.02
CA SER A 23 5.84 -3.53 21.41
C SER A 23 5.62 -2.01 21.38
N MET A 24 4.35 -1.60 21.50
CA MET A 24 3.98 -0.19 21.51
C MET A 24 4.47 0.57 22.74
N ASP A 25 4.62 -0.09 23.88
CA ASP A 25 5.22 0.44 25.11
C ASP A 25 6.74 0.67 24.96
N LYS A 26 7.38 -0.09 24.06
CA LYS A 26 8.82 0.00 23.72
C LYS A 26 9.11 0.77 22.44
N ALA A 27 8.11 1.46 21.88
CA ALA A 27 8.22 2.10 20.58
C ALA A 27 9.36 3.13 20.48
N GLU A 28 9.53 4.00 21.48
CA GLU A 28 10.58 5.02 21.47
C GLU A 28 11.98 4.40 21.58
N GLU A 29 12.15 3.34 22.39
CA GLU A 29 13.42 2.59 22.46
C GLU A 29 13.78 1.96 21.10
N ILE A 30 12.80 1.35 20.42
CA ILE A 30 12.98 0.76 19.08
C ILE A 30 13.35 1.84 18.06
N LEU A 31 12.69 3.00 18.10
CA LEU A 31 13.00 4.14 17.23
C LEU A 31 14.44 4.64 17.43
N ASP A 32 14.90 4.74 18.67
CA ASP A 32 16.28 5.11 18.98
C ASP A 32 17.29 4.09 18.44
N VAL A 33 16.96 2.79 18.50
CA VAL A 33 17.79 1.75 17.87
C VAL A 33 17.82 1.91 16.35
N ILE A 34 16.69 2.19 15.70
CA ILE A 34 16.61 2.40 14.24
C ILE A 34 17.51 3.56 13.82
N VAL A 35 17.40 4.72 14.49
CA VAL A 35 18.20 5.91 14.17
C VAL A 35 19.68 5.68 14.42
N ARG A 36 20.05 5.07 15.57
CA ARG A 36 21.45 4.73 15.86
C ARG A 36 22.04 3.71 14.90
N SER A 37 21.19 2.87 14.29
CA SER A 37 21.61 1.91 13.27
C SER A 37 21.85 2.56 11.91
N GLY A 38 21.67 3.87 11.76
CA GLY A 38 21.97 4.63 10.54
C GLY A 38 20.81 4.74 9.56
N PHE A 39 19.58 4.42 9.98
CA PHE A 39 18.39 4.68 9.17
C PHE A 39 17.93 6.13 9.29
N THR A 40 17.49 6.70 8.18
CA THR A 40 16.70 7.94 8.18
C THR A 40 15.22 7.60 8.17
N VAL A 41 14.45 8.12 9.13
CA VAL A 41 12.99 7.99 9.14
C VAL A 41 12.41 9.09 8.24
N ILE A 42 11.94 8.72 7.05
CA ILE A 42 11.39 9.67 6.06
C ILE A 42 9.97 10.06 6.43
N GLN A 43 9.17 9.08 6.84
CA GLN A 43 7.80 9.26 7.30
C GLN A 43 7.51 8.31 8.45
N ARG A 44 6.63 8.73 9.36
CA ARG A 44 6.14 7.95 10.49
C ARG A 44 4.68 8.31 10.73
N ARG A 45 3.84 7.32 11.00
CA ARG A 45 2.48 7.56 11.52
C ARG A 45 2.05 6.45 12.45
N LYS A 46 1.28 6.81 13.49
CA LYS A 46 0.58 5.86 14.35
C LYS A 46 -0.81 5.63 13.77
N LEU A 47 -1.22 4.38 13.64
CA LEU A 47 -2.53 4.02 13.09
C LEU A 47 -3.06 2.74 13.74
N HIS A 48 -4.35 2.48 13.59
CA HIS A 48 -4.98 1.23 14.03
C HIS A 48 -5.73 0.66 12.82
N LEU A 49 -5.27 -0.46 12.29
CA LEU A 49 -5.88 -1.10 11.13
C LEU A 49 -7.11 -1.90 11.55
N SER A 50 -8.16 -1.85 10.72
CA SER A 50 -9.29 -2.79 10.86
C SER A 50 -8.85 -4.22 10.48
N PRO A 51 -9.62 -5.26 10.87
CA PRO A 51 -9.37 -6.63 10.44
C PRO A 51 -9.34 -6.78 8.91
N GLU A 52 -10.20 -6.06 8.19
CA GLU A 52 -10.26 -6.04 6.73
C GLU A 52 -8.99 -5.43 6.14
N GLN A 53 -8.55 -4.27 6.66
CA GLN A 53 -7.30 -3.65 6.24
C GLN A 53 -6.08 -4.53 6.53
N CYS A 54 -6.07 -5.25 7.65
CA CYS A 54 -5.01 -6.22 7.94
C CYS A 54 -5.04 -7.39 6.96
N SER A 55 -6.22 -7.88 6.59
CA SER A 55 -6.38 -8.94 5.60
C SER A 55 -5.86 -8.50 4.23
N ASP A 56 -6.18 -7.27 3.82
CA ASP A 56 -5.70 -6.71 2.55
C ASP A 56 -4.17 -6.52 2.56
N PHE A 57 -3.62 -6.01 3.67
CA PHE A 57 -2.17 -5.82 3.81
C PHE A 57 -1.40 -7.15 3.76
N TYR A 58 -1.94 -8.21 4.34
CA TYR A 58 -1.31 -9.54 4.35
C TYR A 58 -1.86 -10.50 3.29
N ALA A 59 -2.47 -10.00 2.20
CA ALA A 59 -3.16 -10.83 1.21
C ALA A 59 -2.29 -11.95 0.60
N GLU A 60 -0.97 -11.77 0.50
CA GLU A 60 -0.04 -12.82 0.02
C GLU A 60 0.03 -14.06 0.95
N HIS A 61 -0.43 -13.92 2.19
CA HIS A 61 -0.53 -15.03 3.16
C HIS A 61 -1.92 -15.67 3.20
N TYR A 62 -2.84 -15.28 2.31
CA TYR A 62 -4.16 -15.88 2.23
C TYR A 62 -4.08 -17.42 2.05
N GLY A 63 -4.92 -18.14 2.78
CA GLY A 63 -4.93 -19.61 2.80
C GLY A 63 -3.87 -20.26 3.70
N LYS A 64 -2.97 -19.51 4.33
CA LYS A 64 -2.06 -20.05 5.36
C LYS A 64 -2.81 -20.22 6.68
N MET A 65 -2.54 -21.30 7.42
CA MET A 65 -3.21 -21.60 8.69
C MET A 65 -3.07 -20.47 9.75
N TYR A 66 -1.95 -19.75 9.74
CA TYR A 66 -1.70 -18.65 10.68
C TYR A 66 -2.33 -17.32 10.25
N PHE A 67 -2.89 -17.21 9.04
CA PHE A 67 -3.38 -15.95 8.48
C PHE A 67 -4.50 -15.31 9.32
N PRO A 68 -5.54 -16.03 9.78
CA PRO A 68 -6.58 -15.44 10.63
C PRO A 68 -6.03 -14.91 11.97
N SER A 69 -5.07 -15.62 12.57
CA SER A 69 -4.43 -15.17 13.81
C SER A 69 -3.56 -13.93 13.56
N LEU A 70 -2.89 -13.84 12.40
CA LEU A 70 -2.11 -12.68 12.00
C LEU A 70 -2.98 -11.44 11.85
N THR A 71 -4.09 -11.54 11.13
CA THR A 71 -4.99 -10.41 10.90
C THR A 71 -5.68 -9.96 12.19
N ALA A 72 -6.15 -10.91 13.02
CA ALA A 72 -6.74 -10.61 14.33
C ALA A 72 -5.74 -9.93 15.27
N PHE A 73 -4.49 -10.39 15.29
CA PHE A 73 -3.45 -9.79 16.11
C PHE A 73 -3.09 -8.38 15.65
N MET A 74 -2.86 -8.18 14.35
CA MET A 74 -2.45 -6.87 13.82
C MET A 74 -3.56 -5.82 13.92
N SER A 75 -4.82 -6.23 13.97
CA SER A 75 -5.98 -5.36 14.23
C SER A 75 -6.34 -5.21 15.72
N SER A 76 -5.64 -5.88 16.63
CA SER A 76 -5.96 -5.82 18.07
C SER A 76 -5.61 -4.49 18.74
N GLY A 77 -4.76 -3.67 18.12
CA GLY A 77 -4.29 -2.43 18.71
C GLY A 77 -3.56 -1.52 17.72
N PRO A 78 -3.08 -0.36 18.19
CA PRO A 78 -2.34 0.57 17.36
C PRO A 78 -0.97 0.01 16.96
N ILE A 79 -0.50 0.45 15.80
CA ILE A 79 0.85 0.21 15.27
C ILE A 79 1.52 1.54 14.94
N ILE A 80 2.84 1.51 14.78
CA ILE A 80 3.59 2.62 14.17
C ILE A 80 4.17 2.13 12.85
N ALA A 81 3.73 2.71 11.74
CA ALA A 81 4.30 2.49 10.42
C ALA A 81 5.33 3.58 10.12
N MET A 82 6.42 3.20 9.46
CA MET A 82 7.52 4.08 9.08
C MET A 82 8.04 3.75 7.69
N VAL A 83 8.45 4.79 6.96
CA VAL A 83 9.28 4.65 5.77
C VAL A 83 10.73 4.93 6.19
N LEU A 84 11.56 3.91 6.13
CA LEU A 84 12.98 4.02 6.44
C LEU A 84 13.79 4.15 5.16
N ALA A 85 14.82 4.99 5.16
CA ALA A 85 15.77 5.15 4.06
C ALA A 85 17.20 4.91 4.52
N ARG A 86 17.95 4.14 3.72
CA ARG A 86 19.37 3.83 3.90
C ARG A 86 19.90 3.22 2.60
N ASP A 87 21.21 3.21 2.40
CA ASP A 87 21.81 2.25 1.49
C ASP A 87 21.49 0.81 1.95
N GLN A 88 21.09 -0.04 1.00
CA GLN A 88 20.71 -1.43 1.28
C GLN A 88 19.62 -1.60 2.35
N ALA A 89 18.68 -0.65 2.46
CA ALA A 89 17.73 -0.50 3.56
C ALA A 89 16.93 -1.77 3.90
N ILE A 90 16.46 -2.51 2.89
CA ILE A 90 15.67 -3.73 3.12
C ILE A 90 16.53 -4.79 3.81
N SER A 91 17.74 -5.02 3.30
CA SER A 91 18.64 -6.04 3.86
C SER A 91 19.09 -5.68 5.28
N TYR A 92 19.51 -4.44 5.51
CA TYR A 92 19.89 -3.96 6.84
C TYR A 92 18.72 -3.99 7.83
N TRP A 93 17.51 -3.68 7.38
CA TRP A 93 16.34 -3.71 8.26
C TRP A 93 16.02 -5.15 8.66
N ARG A 94 16.11 -6.10 7.72
CA ARG A 94 15.93 -7.52 8.00
C ARG A 94 16.98 -8.07 8.96
N GLU A 95 18.23 -7.64 8.82
CA GLU A 95 19.31 -7.99 9.76
C GLU A 95 19.02 -7.42 11.15
N LEU A 96 18.68 -6.14 11.25
CA LEU A 96 18.36 -5.49 12.53
C LEU A 96 17.14 -6.12 13.22
N MET A 97 16.13 -6.52 12.46
CA MET A 97 14.98 -7.25 12.99
C MET A 97 15.36 -8.64 13.52
N GLY A 98 16.24 -9.35 12.82
CA GLY A 98 16.60 -10.74 13.11
C GLY A 98 15.57 -11.78 12.66
N PRO A 99 15.76 -13.07 12.98
CA PRO A 99 14.88 -14.16 12.57
C PRO A 99 13.42 -13.95 12.99
N LYS A 100 12.46 -14.35 12.14
CA LYS A 100 11.01 -14.18 12.40
C LYS A 100 10.57 -14.80 13.74
N ASN A 101 11.14 -15.95 14.09
CA ASN A 101 10.90 -16.63 15.36
C ASN A 101 11.75 -16.00 16.47
N SER A 102 11.10 -15.41 17.46
CA SER A 102 11.76 -14.67 18.54
C SER A 102 12.67 -15.56 19.40
N GLU A 103 12.30 -16.82 19.64
CA GLU A 103 13.16 -17.78 20.38
C GLU A 103 14.43 -18.11 19.60
N LYS A 104 14.32 -18.33 18.29
CA LYS A 104 15.48 -18.50 17.41
C LYS A 104 16.33 -17.23 17.35
N ALA A 105 15.69 -16.05 17.34
CA ALA A 105 16.39 -14.78 17.37
C ALA A 105 17.23 -14.66 18.65
N LYS A 106 16.67 -14.94 19.84
CA LYS A 106 17.40 -14.94 21.11
C LYS A 106 18.64 -15.85 21.10
N LEU A 107 18.55 -17.00 20.45
CA LEU A 107 19.66 -17.95 20.38
C LEU A 107 20.75 -17.57 19.37
N THR A 108 20.36 -17.00 18.22
CA THR A 108 21.28 -16.81 17.08
C THR A 108 21.73 -15.35 16.89
N GLN A 109 20.92 -14.39 17.30
CA GLN A 109 21.11 -12.95 17.13
C GLN A 109 20.51 -12.21 18.35
N PRO A 110 21.12 -12.35 19.54
CA PRO A 110 20.53 -11.90 20.81
C PRO A 110 20.29 -10.38 20.89
N ASP A 111 21.03 -9.60 20.10
CA ASP A 111 20.90 -8.14 20.05
C ASP A 111 19.88 -7.65 19.00
N SER A 112 19.24 -8.56 18.26
CA SER A 112 18.22 -8.22 17.25
C SER A 112 16.91 -7.75 17.90
N LEU A 113 16.15 -6.92 17.19
CA LEU A 113 14.88 -6.40 17.72
C LEU A 113 13.90 -7.51 18.11
N ARG A 114 13.83 -8.61 17.33
CA ARG A 114 12.97 -9.75 17.66
C ARG A 114 13.45 -10.54 18.87
N ALA A 115 14.76 -10.56 19.13
CA ALA A 115 15.30 -11.19 20.34
C ALA A 115 14.96 -10.36 21.59
N LEU A 116 15.10 -9.04 21.50
CA LEU A 116 14.93 -8.11 22.62
C LEU A 116 13.45 -7.85 22.97
N TYR A 117 12.59 -7.72 21.96
CA TYR A 117 11.21 -7.27 22.14
C TYR A 117 10.15 -8.30 21.76
N GLY A 118 10.52 -9.38 21.06
CA GLY A 118 9.61 -10.42 20.62
C GLY A 118 9.40 -11.55 21.64
N THR A 119 8.20 -12.12 21.66
CA THR A 119 7.84 -13.25 22.52
C THR A 119 7.62 -14.56 21.75
N ASP A 120 7.07 -14.49 20.54
CA ASP A 120 6.77 -15.68 19.73
C ASP A 120 6.87 -15.38 18.21
N ASP A 121 6.36 -16.25 17.33
CA ASP A 121 6.38 -16.08 15.86
C ASP A 121 5.46 -14.97 15.36
N LEU A 122 4.34 -14.74 16.07
CA LEU A 122 3.29 -13.79 15.74
C LEU A 122 3.57 -12.43 16.40
N ARG A 123 3.86 -12.46 17.70
CA ARG A 123 4.29 -11.36 18.57
C ARG A 123 5.81 -11.27 18.56
N ASN A 124 6.33 -10.77 17.46
CA ASN A 124 7.76 -10.58 17.25
C ASN A 124 8.12 -9.10 17.08
N ALA A 125 7.37 -8.19 17.72
CA ALA A 125 7.63 -6.75 17.82
C ALA A 125 7.59 -5.93 16.52
N VAL A 126 8.17 -6.41 15.43
CA VAL A 126 8.45 -5.63 14.23
C VAL A 126 8.22 -6.41 12.93
N HIS A 127 7.76 -5.68 11.91
CA HIS A 127 7.61 -6.16 10.54
C HIS A 127 8.41 -5.27 9.57
N GLY A 128 8.82 -5.87 8.45
CA GLY A 128 9.48 -5.17 7.36
C GLY A 128 9.36 -5.95 6.07
N SER A 129 9.49 -5.21 4.97
CA SER A 129 9.34 -5.71 3.61
C SER A 129 10.40 -6.76 3.26
N GLU A 130 10.05 -7.73 2.41
CA GLU A 130 10.98 -8.79 2.00
C GLU A 130 11.75 -8.49 0.72
N SER A 131 11.25 -7.57 -0.11
CA SER A 131 11.85 -7.17 -1.39
C SER A 131 11.46 -5.75 -1.76
N PHE A 132 12.16 -5.16 -2.73
CA PHE A 132 11.86 -3.83 -3.26
C PHE A 132 10.40 -3.69 -3.70
N LEU A 133 9.89 -4.67 -4.45
CA LEU A 133 8.51 -4.66 -4.94
C LEU A 133 7.48 -4.67 -3.80
N LEU A 134 7.76 -5.43 -2.74
CA LEU A 134 6.90 -5.45 -1.56
C LEU A 134 7.00 -4.15 -0.78
N ALA A 135 8.21 -3.61 -0.62
CA ALA A 135 8.41 -2.31 0.02
C ALA A 135 7.60 -1.21 -0.66
N GLU A 136 7.62 -1.11 -1.98
CA GLU A 136 6.83 -0.13 -2.72
C GLU A 136 5.32 -0.28 -2.47
N LYS A 137 4.79 -1.50 -2.59
CA LYS A 137 3.36 -1.79 -2.37
C LYS A 137 2.94 -1.51 -0.92
N GLU A 138 3.73 -1.98 0.03
CA GLU A 138 3.47 -1.84 1.46
C GLU A 138 3.58 -0.38 1.91
N ILE A 139 4.56 0.37 1.41
CA ILE A 139 4.67 1.82 1.66
C ILE A 139 3.47 2.54 1.04
N GLN A 140 3.06 2.23 -0.19
CA GLN A 140 1.89 2.85 -0.81
C GLN A 140 0.60 2.55 -0.03
N PHE A 141 0.43 1.32 0.46
CA PHE A 141 -0.70 0.94 1.32
C PHE A 141 -0.71 1.73 2.62
N MET A 142 0.46 1.82 3.27
CA MET A 142 0.62 2.51 4.55
C MET A 142 0.75 4.03 4.40
N PHE A 143 0.96 4.58 3.22
CA PHE A 143 1.13 6.02 3.02
C PHE A 143 0.62 6.42 1.62
N PRO A 144 -0.71 6.37 1.38
CA PRO A 144 -1.29 6.53 0.04
C PRO A 144 -1.06 7.90 -0.63
N GLY A 145 -0.54 8.88 0.11
CA GLY A 145 -0.10 10.19 -0.43
C GLY A 145 1.41 10.31 -0.67
N THR A 146 2.19 9.23 -0.52
CA THR A 146 3.64 9.24 -0.72
C THR A 146 4.00 8.90 -2.15
N VAL A 147 4.74 9.78 -2.82
CA VAL A 147 5.46 9.40 -4.03
C VAL A 147 6.66 8.56 -3.60
N VAL A 148 6.57 7.25 -3.76
CA VAL A 148 7.70 6.34 -3.52
C VAL A 148 8.67 6.51 -4.67
N GLU A 149 9.77 7.22 -4.44
CA GLU A 149 10.85 7.32 -5.41
C GLU A 149 11.70 6.03 -5.44
N PRO A 150 12.28 5.63 -6.58
CA PRO A 150 12.33 6.41 -7.81
C PRO A 150 10.99 6.38 -8.53
N THR A 151 10.51 7.55 -8.96
CA THR A 151 9.55 7.58 -10.07
C THR A 151 10.18 6.72 -11.17
N PRO A 152 9.46 5.81 -11.82
CA PRO A 152 10.03 5.00 -12.88
C PRO A 152 10.77 5.94 -13.85
N THR A 153 12.09 5.84 -13.93
CA THR A 153 12.88 6.64 -14.88
C THR A 153 13.12 5.82 -16.13
N ASP A 154 13.28 6.52 -17.25
CA ASP A 154 13.66 5.96 -18.55
C ASP A 154 12.71 4.84 -19.03
N ARG A 155 13.23 3.60 -19.13
CA ARG A 155 12.53 2.47 -19.75
C ARG A 155 11.31 2.01 -18.96
N ALA A 156 11.37 2.01 -17.62
CA ALA A 156 10.25 1.55 -16.80
C ALA A 156 9.04 2.50 -16.89
N ALA A 157 9.28 3.82 -16.89
CA ALA A 157 8.23 4.80 -17.16
C ALA A 157 7.67 4.64 -18.56
N HIS A 158 8.56 4.52 -19.56
CA HIS A 158 8.16 4.36 -20.94
C HIS A 158 7.28 3.12 -21.13
N ASP A 159 7.65 1.99 -20.54
CA ASP A 159 6.92 0.72 -20.66
C ASP A 159 5.56 0.81 -19.97
N TYR A 160 5.49 1.38 -18.77
CA TYR A 160 4.22 1.61 -18.07
C TYR A 160 3.29 2.53 -18.86
N LEU A 161 3.80 3.69 -19.29
CA LEU A 161 3.01 4.65 -20.07
C LEU A 161 2.55 4.03 -21.39
N SER A 162 3.43 3.35 -22.11
CA SER A 162 3.12 2.70 -23.38
C SER A 162 2.06 1.62 -23.24
N ARG A 163 2.09 0.86 -22.14
CA ARG A 163 1.18 -0.26 -21.92
C ARG A 163 -0.18 0.18 -21.37
N TYR A 164 -0.21 1.14 -20.44
CA TYR A 164 -1.41 1.41 -19.64
C TYR A 164 -2.02 2.79 -19.87
N VAL A 165 -1.25 3.78 -20.34
CA VAL A 165 -1.71 5.19 -20.42
C VAL A 165 -1.86 5.66 -21.88
N ASN A 166 -0.82 5.49 -22.68
CA ASN A 166 -0.71 6.03 -24.04
C ASN A 166 -1.83 5.58 -24.98
N PRO A 167 -2.25 4.29 -25.03
CA PRO A 167 -3.28 3.85 -25.98
C PRO A 167 -4.60 4.62 -25.83
N THR A 168 -5.07 4.77 -24.59
CA THR A 168 -6.32 5.49 -24.28
C THR A 168 -6.13 7.00 -24.38
N LEU A 169 -5.02 7.54 -23.85
CA LEU A 169 -4.76 8.98 -23.85
C LEU A 169 -4.61 9.54 -25.27
N LEU A 170 -3.82 8.89 -26.13
CA LEU A 170 -3.64 9.33 -27.51
C LEU A 170 -4.94 9.29 -28.30
N THR A 171 -5.77 8.27 -28.06
CA THR A 171 -7.11 8.18 -28.66
C THR A 171 -7.99 9.34 -28.18
N GLY A 172 -7.99 9.63 -26.88
CA GLY A 172 -8.73 10.74 -26.30
C GLY A 172 -8.31 12.10 -26.86
N LEU A 173 -7.00 12.34 -26.95
CA LEU A 173 -6.44 13.56 -27.56
C LEU A 173 -6.81 13.68 -29.04
N THR A 174 -6.82 12.56 -29.78
CA THR A 174 -7.27 12.54 -31.17
C THR A 174 -8.74 12.94 -31.28
N GLN A 175 -9.60 12.43 -30.39
CA GLN A 175 -11.02 12.79 -30.37
C GLN A 175 -11.25 14.24 -29.94
N LEU A 176 -10.46 14.73 -28.98
CA LEU A 176 -10.48 16.13 -28.54
C LEU A 176 -10.22 17.08 -29.71
N CYS A 177 -9.19 16.81 -30.51
CA CYS A 177 -8.85 17.61 -31.68
C CYS A 177 -9.94 17.57 -32.78
N LYS A 178 -10.67 16.46 -32.88
CA LYS A 178 -11.79 16.31 -33.81
C LYS A 178 -13.03 17.09 -33.37
N GLN A 179 -13.39 17.00 -32.09
CA GLN A 179 -14.63 17.59 -31.57
C GLN A 179 -14.50 19.07 -31.21
N LYS A 180 -13.29 19.52 -30.82
CA LYS A 180 -13.00 20.89 -30.39
C LYS A 180 -14.05 21.44 -29.40
N PRO A 181 -14.30 20.75 -28.28
CA PRO A 181 -15.30 21.16 -27.30
C PRO A 181 -14.94 22.52 -26.68
N ALA A 182 -15.95 23.23 -26.17
CA ALA A 182 -15.76 24.55 -25.55
C ALA A 182 -14.86 24.52 -24.31
N ASP A 183 -14.86 23.40 -23.58
CA ASP A 183 -13.96 23.14 -22.45
C ASP A 183 -13.16 21.83 -22.67
N PRO A 184 -11.97 21.92 -23.31
CA PRO A 184 -11.19 20.76 -23.66
C PRO A 184 -10.69 19.90 -22.47
N PRO A 185 -10.14 20.47 -21.37
CA PRO A 185 -9.71 19.69 -20.22
C PRO A 185 -10.84 18.89 -19.56
N THR A 186 -11.99 19.53 -19.30
CA THR A 186 -13.13 18.87 -18.68
C THR A 186 -13.66 17.74 -19.56
N TRP A 187 -13.82 18.01 -20.86
CA TRP A 187 -14.27 17.00 -21.82
C TRP A 187 -13.31 15.82 -21.90
N LEU A 188 -11.98 16.06 -21.95
CA LEU A 188 -10.99 14.99 -22.03
C LEU A 188 -11.03 14.10 -20.78
N SER A 189 -11.17 14.71 -19.60
CA SER A 189 -11.28 13.96 -18.33
C SER A 189 -12.47 13.00 -18.34
N GLN A 190 -13.64 13.48 -18.75
CA GLN A 190 -14.87 12.68 -18.82
C GLN A 190 -14.75 11.57 -19.87
N TRP A 191 -14.15 11.89 -21.02
CA TRP A 191 -13.92 10.93 -22.08
C TRP A 191 -12.99 9.79 -21.62
N LEU A 192 -11.89 10.12 -20.94
CA LEU A 192 -10.95 9.14 -20.39
C LEU A 192 -11.61 8.22 -19.35
N ILE A 193 -12.46 8.77 -18.48
CA ILE A 193 -13.22 7.99 -17.49
C ILE A 193 -14.19 7.03 -18.18
N ALA A 194 -14.89 7.49 -19.22
CA ALA A 194 -15.85 6.67 -19.96
C ALA A 194 -15.19 5.57 -20.80
N ASN A 195 -13.95 5.77 -21.25
CA ASN A 195 -13.22 4.87 -22.14
C ASN A 195 -12.04 4.17 -21.44
N ASN A 196 -12.08 4.05 -20.11
CA ASN A 196 -11.03 3.38 -19.34
C ASN A 196 -11.14 1.86 -19.50
N PRO A 197 -10.17 1.17 -20.14
CA PRO A 197 -10.22 -0.26 -20.40
C PRO A 197 -10.11 -1.12 -19.13
N ASN A 198 -9.68 -0.52 -18.00
CA ASN A 198 -9.52 -1.20 -16.72
C ASN A 198 -10.73 -1.01 -15.79
N LYS A 199 -11.80 -0.35 -16.24
CA LYS A 199 -13.01 -0.19 -15.44
C LYS A 199 -13.81 -1.50 -15.46
N PRO A 200 -14.16 -2.09 -14.29
CA PRO A 200 -15.01 -3.27 -14.25
C PRO A 200 -16.39 -2.93 -14.84
N VAL A 201 -16.86 -3.77 -15.77
CA VAL A 201 -18.19 -3.64 -16.37
C VAL A 201 -19.21 -4.14 -15.34
N VAL A 202 -19.79 -3.21 -14.58
CA VAL A 202 -20.98 -3.51 -13.78
C VAL A 202 -22.16 -3.56 -14.75
N GLN A 203 -22.66 -4.75 -15.04
CA GLN A 203 -23.95 -4.90 -15.72
C GLN A 203 -25.04 -4.47 -14.73
N GLU A 204 -25.61 -3.28 -14.94
CA GLU A 204 -26.87 -2.92 -14.29
C GLU A 204 -27.96 -3.81 -14.89
N VAL A 205 -28.42 -4.79 -14.10
CA VAL A 205 -29.60 -5.58 -14.43
C VAL A 205 -30.80 -4.63 -14.41
N PRO A 206 -31.57 -4.47 -15.50
CA PRO A 206 -32.76 -3.66 -15.47
C PRO A 206 -33.73 -4.29 -14.47
N VAL A 207 -34.09 -3.55 -13.41
CA VAL A 207 -35.18 -3.95 -12.53
C VAL A 207 -36.48 -3.83 -13.33
N SER A 208 -36.94 -4.95 -13.87
CA SER A 208 -38.27 -5.08 -14.46
C SER A 208 -39.31 -4.69 -13.42
N ARG A 209 -40.01 -3.58 -13.65
CA ARG A 209 -41.23 -3.24 -12.91
C ARG A 209 -42.35 -4.15 -13.38
N GLU A 210 -42.54 -5.28 -12.72
CA GLU A 210 -43.73 -6.11 -12.89
C GLU A 210 -44.57 -6.13 -11.60
N GLY A 211 -45.81 -5.66 -11.71
CA GLY A 211 -46.94 -6.17 -10.93
C GLY A 211 -47.30 -5.45 -9.63
N ALA A 212 -47.80 -4.21 -9.72
CA ALA A 212 -48.65 -3.68 -8.65
C ALA A 212 -49.97 -4.49 -8.62
N LYS A 213 -50.13 -5.40 -7.64
CA LYS A 213 -51.43 -5.98 -7.31
C LYS A 213 -52.33 -4.90 -6.68
N PRO A 214 -53.58 -4.72 -7.13
CA PRO A 214 -54.50 -3.80 -6.47
C PRO A 214 -54.92 -4.39 -5.11
N ARG A 215 -54.90 -3.55 -4.06
CA ARG A 215 -55.43 -3.90 -2.74
C ARG A 215 -56.96 -4.03 -2.84
N PRO A 216 -57.59 -5.02 -2.18
CA PRO A 216 -59.03 -5.08 -2.10
C PRO A 216 -59.52 -3.92 -1.21
N GLY A 217 -60.53 -3.21 -1.70
CA GLY A 217 -61.17 -2.12 -0.99
C GLY A 217 -61.87 -2.62 0.28
N SER A 218 -61.76 -1.82 1.33
CA SER A 218 -62.67 -1.86 2.47
C SER A 218 -63.58 -0.64 2.37
N SER A 219 -64.82 -0.92 1.98
CA SER A 219 -65.97 -0.02 2.07
C SER A 219 -66.24 0.39 3.52
N GLU A 220 -66.42 1.70 3.70
CA GLU A 220 -67.39 2.42 4.56
C GLU A 220 -67.97 1.74 5.81
N THR A 221 -67.94 2.44 6.95
CA THR A 221 -69.12 3.15 7.52
C THR A 221 -68.87 3.67 8.96
N CYS A 222 -69.43 4.85 9.23
CA CYS A 222 -69.58 5.62 10.49
C CYS A 222 -68.32 6.17 11.19
#